data_AF-A0A1H0KRP7-F1
#
_entry.id   AF-A0A1H0KRP7-F1
#
_cell.length_a   1.000
_cell.length_b   1.000
_cell.length_c   1.000
_cell.angle_alpha   90.00
_cell.angle_beta   90.00
_cell.angle_gamma   90.00
#
_symmetry.space_group_name_H-M   'P 1'
#
loop_
_entity.id
_entity.type
_entity.pdbx_description
1 polymer ?
#
loop_
_entity_poly.entity_id
_entity_poly.type
_entity_poly.pdbx_seq_one_letter_code
_entity_poly.pdbx_strand_id
1 'polypeptide(L)'
;MKDSGSAALRLGIAVAVLLAGYLGLAWFLGRHIPSNSTVAGVPVGGMSPQRAEDTLRRALASRETAKVTLQAGDKTFQLDPRAAGLSIDYAGTVDGLSGFSLNPGDVWDNLSGGSDEELETTVDRDKLVSALKGAGATLDTAVVQGSVTFPGGKVKAVKPVEGSTMSVDGTADEVAARWPSTTPIAPRVDKVPPAVTAQEVDRAVAEFATPAVSSPVTVKVGAKSFAVQPASFAPALSMKADGSGKLAPSVDNAKLVAAVRKSASAAGLEEKPRDAKITFKGNKPVVVPSAAGATLDEKSVVATFVPALTSPDRTATVTTAVVQPKLTTAAAEKIKPREVVSTFTTYFPYNPPRTENITIAARTLNGTYVGPGEQFSLNKVLGQRTAAKGYNPAPVINNGRLTTDYGGGISQLSTTTFNAAFFSGVKIDEYLAHSFYISRYPEGREATISWPDVDQKWTNDTGYGILIQSFVSNGSVTVTFHGTKVWDIEAVKGPRRNIVQPRTIVDDKPGCVTQTPSTGFDVTVSRIFKKAGKTVRTSTFSTHYIPEDKVTCTHPDAN
;
A
#
# COMPACT_ATOMS: atom_id res chain seq x y z
N MET A 1 -83.15 -58.40 -81.51
CA MET A 1 -82.84 -58.22 -80.06
C MET A 1 -81.53 -58.93 -79.73
N LYS A 2 -80.36 -58.30 -79.98
CA LYS A 2 -79.05 -58.92 -79.68
C LYS A 2 -77.89 -57.91 -79.56
N ASP A 3 -78.13 -56.68 -79.11
CA ASP A 3 -77.06 -55.67 -78.88
C ASP A 3 -77.11 -54.99 -77.49
N SER A 4 -78.18 -55.15 -76.73
CA SER A 4 -78.40 -54.42 -75.47
C SER A 4 -77.54 -54.93 -74.29
N GLY A 5 -77.04 -56.16 -74.34
CA GLY A 5 -76.23 -56.76 -73.27
C GLY A 5 -74.76 -56.30 -73.23
N SER A 6 -74.19 -55.90 -74.38
CA SER A 6 -72.78 -55.45 -74.45
C SER A 6 -72.60 -54.00 -73.98
N ALA A 7 -73.61 -53.15 -74.19
CA ALA A 7 -73.62 -51.76 -73.74
C ALA A 7 -73.74 -51.65 -72.21
N ALA A 8 -74.60 -52.47 -71.59
CA ALA A 8 -74.75 -52.49 -70.13
C ALA A 8 -73.49 -52.99 -69.41
N LEU A 9 -72.79 -53.99 -69.98
CA LEU A 9 -71.52 -54.49 -69.44
C LEU A 9 -70.39 -53.45 -69.59
N ARG A 10 -70.29 -52.76 -70.73
CA ARG A 10 -69.31 -51.67 -70.95
C ARG A 10 -69.56 -50.48 -70.03
N LEU A 11 -70.84 -50.14 -69.79
CA LEU A 11 -71.22 -49.09 -68.84
C LEU A 11 -70.90 -49.49 -67.38
N GLY A 12 -71.18 -50.73 -66.98
CA GLY A 12 -70.83 -51.25 -65.66
C GLY A 12 -69.32 -51.27 -65.39
N ILE A 13 -68.52 -51.68 -66.39
CA ILE A 13 -67.05 -51.62 -66.32
C ILE A 13 -66.57 -50.16 -66.24
N ALA A 14 -67.14 -49.25 -67.04
CA ALA A 14 -66.77 -47.84 -67.01
C ALA A 14 -67.09 -47.18 -65.65
N VAL A 15 -68.25 -47.48 -65.06
CA VAL A 15 -68.63 -46.98 -63.73
C VAL A 15 -67.75 -47.59 -62.63
N ALA A 16 -67.40 -48.87 -62.71
CA ALA A 16 -66.48 -49.52 -61.77
C ALA A 16 -65.06 -48.92 -61.85
N VAL A 17 -64.59 -48.60 -63.06
CA VAL A 17 -63.30 -47.92 -63.27
C VAL A 17 -63.33 -46.49 -62.74
N LEU A 18 -64.43 -45.76 -62.92
CA LEU A 18 -64.59 -44.41 -62.38
C LEU A 18 -64.70 -44.42 -60.85
N LEU A 19 -65.40 -45.39 -60.26
CA LEU A 19 -65.46 -45.57 -58.81
C LEU A 19 -64.11 -45.98 -58.23
N ALA A 20 -63.39 -46.92 -58.86
CA ALA A 20 -62.04 -47.29 -58.44
C ALA A 20 -61.06 -46.13 -58.60
N GLY A 21 -61.20 -45.33 -59.67
CA GLY A 21 -60.44 -44.11 -59.90
C GLY A 21 -60.74 -43.03 -58.86
N TYR A 22 -62.00 -42.81 -58.50
CA TYR A 22 -62.42 -41.88 -57.47
C TYR A 22 -61.95 -42.32 -56.08
N LEU A 23 -62.10 -43.61 -55.74
CA LEU A 23 -61.59 -44.19 -54.49
C LEU A 23 -60.07 -44.10 -54.40
N GLY A 24 -59.36 -44.36 -55.51
CA GLY A 24 -57.91 -44.20 -55.60
C GLY A 24 -57.47 -42.75 -55.46
N LEU A 25 -58.21 -41.81 -56.07
CA LEU A 25 -57.97 -40.37 -55.96
C LEU A 25 -58.25 -39.87 -54.54
N ALA A 26 -59.37 -40.24 -53.93
CA ALA A 26 -59.72 -39.91 -52.55
C ALA A 26 -58.72 -40.52 -51.55
N TRP A 27 -58.22 -41.73 -51.81
CA TRP A 27 -57.19 -42.36 -51.00
C TRP A 27 -55.82 -41.68 -51.14
N PHE A 28 -55.47 -41.24 -52.35
CA PHE A 28 -54.25 -40.48 -52.60
C PHE A 28 -54.31 -39.09 -51.96
N LEU A 29 -55.36 -38.32 -52.23
CA LEU A 29 -55.56 -36.98 -51.70
C LEU A 29 -55.78 -36.98 -50.19
N GLY A 30 -56.43 -38.01 -49.64
CA GLY A 30 -56.60 -38.16 -48.20
C GLY A 30 -55.29 -38.40 -47.42
N ARG A 31 -54.16 -38.60 -48.12
CA ARG A 31 -52.82 -38.74 -47.55
C ARG A 31 -51.91 -37.54 -47.88
N HIS A 32 -52.44 -36.51 -48.53
CA HIS A 32 -51.73 -35.30 -48.89
C HIS A 32 -52.47 -34.06 -48.38
N ILE A 33 -51.70 -33.05 -48.03
CA ILE A 33 -52.21 -31.75 -47.58
C ILE A 33 -52.85 -31.01 -48.77
N PRO A 34 -53.94 -30.25 -48.59
CA PRO A 34 -54.57 -29.46 -49.65
C PRO A 34 -53.57 -28.62 -50.44
N SER A 35 -53.79 -28.51 -51.75
CA SER A 35 -52.78 -28.08 -52.72
C SER A 35 -52.28 -26.64 -52.52
N ASN A 36 -53.09 -25.76 -51.93
CA ASN A 36 -52.74 -24.36 -51.68
C ASN A 36 -52.39 -24.03 -50.21
N SER A 37 -52.15 -25.04 -49.36
CA SER A 37 -51.81 -24.79 -47.95
C SER A 37 -50.39 -24.28 -47.75
N THR A 38 -50.25 -23.30 -46.85
CA THR A 38 -48.98 -22.75 -46.39
C THR A 38 -48.90 -22.80 -44.87
N VAL A 39 -47.68 -22.88 -44.34
CA VAL A 39 -47.42 -22.77 -42.90
C VAL A 39 -46.31 -21.74 -42.71
N ALA A 40 -46.58 -20.65 -41.98
CA ALA A 40 -45.63 -19.57 -41.73
C ALA A 40 -44.92 -19.04 -43.01
N GLY A 41 -45.65 -19.01 -44.13
CA GLY A 41 -45.17 -18.60 -45.45
C GLY A 41 -44.40 -19.67 -46.25
N VAL A 42 -44.33 -20.92 -45.77
CA VAL A 42 -43.72 -22.05 -46.48
C VAL A 42 -44.82 -22.88 -47.17
N PRO A 43 -44.76 -23.12 -48.49
CA PRO A 43 -45.75 -23.94 -49.18
C PRO A 43 -45.57 -25.42 -48.85
N VAL A 44 -46.61 -26.03 -48.29
CA VAL A 44 -46.66 -27.46 -47.91
C VAL A 44 -47.75 -28.24 -48.65
N GLY A 45 -48.57 -27.54 -49.44
CA GLY A 45 -49.66 -28.14 -50.19
C GLY A 45 -49.22 -29.21 -51.19
N GLY A 46 -50.03 -30.26 -51.29
CA GLY A 46 -49.77 -31.44 -52.13
C GLY A 46 -48.68 -32.37 -51.59
N MET A 47 -48.11 -32.11 -50.40
CA MET A 47 -47.13 -32.98 -49.76
C MET A 47 -47.82 -33.96 -48.79
N SER A 48 -47.19 -35.11 -48.54
CA SER A 48 -47.57 -35.96 -47.39
C SER A 48 -47.13 -35.28 -46.08
N PRO A 49 -47.78 -35.57 -44.94
CA PRO A 49 -47.43 -34.98 -43.65
C PRO A 49 -45.93 -35.06 -43.32
N GLN A 50 -45.32 -36.23 -43.52
CA GLN A 50 -43.88 -36.46 -43.30
C GLN A 50 -42.99 -35.58 -44.20
N ARG A 51 -43.38 -35.39 -45.47
CA ARG A 51 -42.63 -34.56 -46.41
C ARG A 51 -42.81 -33.07 -46.13
N ALA A 52 -43.99 -32.69 -45.62
CA ALA A 52 -44.27 -31.35 -45.15
C ALA A 52 -43.41 -31.01 -43.91
N GLU A 53 -43.35 -31.91 -42.91
CA GLU A 53 -42.46 -31.76 -41.73
C GLU A 53 -41.00 -31.56 -42.13
N ASP A 54 -40.47 -32.40 -43.02
CA ASP A 54 -39.09 -32.30 -43.51
C ASP A 54 -38.84 -30.97 -44.25
N THR A 55 -39.84 -30.48 -44.98
CA THR A 55 -39.76 -29.22 -45.72
C THR A 55 -39.80 -28.03 -44.77
N LEU A 56 -40.69 -28.04 -43.78
CA LEU A 56 -40.76 -27.02 -42.74
C LEU A 56 -39.47 -26.98 -41.91
N ARG A 57 -38.94 -28.15 -41.51
CA ARG A 57 -37.67 -28.24 -40.78
C ARG A 57 -36.51 -27.62 -41.53
N ARG A 58 -36.42 -27.84 -42.86
CA ARG A 58 -35.37 -27.21 -43.69
C ARG A 58 -35.58 -25.71 -43.86
N ALA A 59 -36.82 -25.28 -44.12
CA ALA A 59 -37.14 -23.88 -44.40
C ALA A 59 -37.02 -23.00 -43.14
N LEU A 60 -37.38 -23.53 -41.98
CA LEU A 60 -37.40 -22.81 -40.70
C LEU A 60 -36.14 -23.04 -39.86
N ALA A 61 -35.20 -23.89 -40.28
CA ALA A 61 -33.95 -24.17 -39.56
C ALA A 61 -33.18 -22.90 -39.15
N SER A 62 -33.13 -21.90 -40.03
CA SER A 62 -32.46 -20.63 -39.75
C SER A 62 -33.21 -19.79 -38.71
N ARG A 63 -34.55 -19.81 -38.70
CA ARG A 63 -35.39 -19.11 -37.70
C ARG A 63 -35.38 -19.82 -36.35
N GLU A 64 -35.36 -21.15 -36.35
CA GLU A 64 -35.30 -21.99 -35.14
C GLU A 64 -33.96 -21.84 -34.40
N THR A 65 -32.86 -21.63 -35.13
CA THR A 65 -31.50 -21.49 -34.57
C THR A 65 -31.04 -20.04 -34.41
N ALA A 66 -31.80 -19.07 -34.94
CA ALA A 66 -31.50 -17.66 -34.76
C ALA A 66 -31.62 -17.26 -33.29
N LYS A 67 -30.57 -16.62 -32.75
CA LYS A 67 -30.57 -16.15 -31.37
C LYS A 67 -31.66 -15.11 -31.16
N VAL A 68 -32.43 -15.26 -30.09
CA VAL A 68 -33.43 -14.26 -29.69
C VAL A 68 -32.69 -13.08 -29.08
N THR A 69 -32.90 -11.88 -29.63
CA THR A 69 -32.26 -10.66 -29.15
C THR A 69 -33.21 -9.91 -28.22
N LEU A 70 -32.83 -9.78 -26.95
CA LEU A 70 -33.47 -8.89 -25.99
C LEU A 70 -32.79 -7.53 -26.03
N GLN A 71 -33.56 -6.45 -26.13
CA GLN A 71 -33.01 -5.09 -26.19
C GLN A 71 -33.68 -4.15 -25.17
N ALA A 72 -32.87 -3.57 -24.29
CA ALA A 72 -33.29 -2.54 -23.32
C ALA A 72 -32.43 -1.28 -23.53
N GLY A 73 -32.94 -0.32 -24.31
CA GLY A 73 -32.16 0.84 -24.75
C GLY A 73 -30.96 0.41 -25.61
N ASP A 74 -29.76 0.78 -25.19
CA ASP A 74 -28.49 0.45 -25.86
C ASP A 74 -27.93 -0.94 -25.46
N LYS A 75 -28.52 -1.59 -24.45
CA LYS A 75 -28.07 -2.89 -23.96
C LYS A 75 -28.79 -4.01 -24.70
N THR A 76 -28.03 -5.00 -25.15
CA THR A 76 -28.56 -6.19 -25.85
C THR A 76 -28.10 -7.47 -25.17
N PHE A 77 -29.00 -8.45 -25.07
CA PHE A 77 -28.68 -9.80 -24.61
C PHE A 77 -29.15 -10.81 -25.65
N GLN A 78 -28.31 -11.80 -25.97
CA GLN A 78 -28.64 -12.85 -26.92
C GLN A 78 -28.96 -14.14 -26.18
N LEU A 79 -30.16 -14.65 -26.40
CA LEU A 79 -30.65 -15.90 -25.85
C LEU A 79 -30.58 -16.98 -26.95
N ASP A 80 -29.97 -18.12 -26.65
CA ASP A 80 -30.00 -19.29 -27.51
C ASP A 80 -31.37 -19.99 -27.36
N PRO A 81 -32.20 -20.09 -28.43
CA PRO A 81 -33.54 -20.66 -28.34
C PRO A 81 -33.55 -22.10 -27.84
N ARG A 82 -32.60 -22.93 -28.31
CA ARG A 82 -32.55 -24.36 -27.96
C ARG A 82 -32.13 -24.56 -26.52
N ALA A 83 -31.13 -23.81 -26.07
CA ALA A 83 -30.73 -23.84 -24.66
C ALA A 83 -31.82 -23.29 -23.74
N ALA A 84 -32.64 -22.35 -24.23
CA ALA A 84 -33.78 -21.79 -23.52
C ALA A 84 -35.06 -22.65 -23.58
N GLY A 85 -35.03 -23.81 -24.25
CA GLY A 85 -36.17 -24.72 -24.33
C GLY A 85 -37.28 -24.27 -25.29
N LEU A 86 -36.95 -23.45 -26.28
CA LEU A 86 -37.84 -23.07 -27.38
C LEU A 86 -37.65 -24.06 -28.54
N SER A 87 -38.75 -24.69 -28.97
CA SER A 87 -38.74 -25.61 -30.12
C SER A 87 -40.02 -25.49 -30.94
N ILE A 88 -39.92 -25.72 -32.25
CA ILE A 88 -41.07 -25.77 -33.16
C ILE A 88 -41.65 -27.18 -33.12
N ASP A 89 -42.96 -27.30 -32.93
CA ASP A 89 -43.66 -28.59 -33.02
C ASP A 89 -44.10 -28.83 -34.46
N TYR A 90 -43.18 -29.35 -35.27
CA TYR A 90 -43.47 -29.64 -36.68
C TYR A 90 -44.55 -30.70 -36.85
N ALA A 91 -44.61 -31.69 -35.95
CA ALA A 91 -45.58 -32.77 -36.03
C ALA A 91 -46.97 -32.28 -35.67
N GLY A 92 -47.11 -31.50 -34.58
CA GLY A 92 -48.36 -30.83 -34.21
C GLY A 92 -48.84 -29.85 -35.28
N THR A 93 -47.92 -29.08 -35.88
CA THR A 93 -48.26 -28.12 -36.95
C THR A 93 -48.84 -28.79 -38.21
N VAL A 94 -48.44 -30.01 -38.55
CA VAL A 94 -48.98 -30.73 -39.73
C VAL A 94 -50.13 -31.66 -39.39
N ASP A 95 -50.39 -31.88 -38.09
CA ASP A 95 -51.43 -32.78 -37.63
C ASP A 95 -52.81 -32.23 -38.01
N GLY A 96 -53.70 -33.10 -38.46
CA GLY A 96 -55.03 -32.69 -38.94
C GLY A 96 -55.08 -31.98 -40.31
N LEU A 97 -53.94 -31.61 -40.93
CA LEU A 97 -53.92 -30.95 -42.25
C LEU A 97 -54.19 -31.90 -43.43
N SER A 98 -54.29 -33.21 -43.18
CA SER A 98 -54.66 -34.21 -44.19
C SER A 98 -55.61 -35.24 -43.58
N GLY A 99 -56.53 -35.77 -44.38
CA GLY A 99 -57.50 -36.75 -43.91
C GLY A 99 -58.28 -37.38 -45.05
N PHE A 100 -58.62 -38.67 -44.91
CA PHE A 100 -59.39 -39.39 -45.91
C PHE A 100 -60.87 -38.99 -45.86
N SER A 101 -61.39 -38.45 -46.96
CA SER A 101 -62.82 -38.19 -47.15
C SER A 101 -63.29 -38.74 -48.50
N LEU A 102 -64.51 -39.28 -48.51
CA LEU A 102 -65.20 -39.73 -49.73
C LEU A 102 -66.21 -38.70 -50.26
N ASN A 103 -66.35 -37.56 -49.59
CA ASN A 103 -67.23 -36.47 -50.01
C ASN A 103 -66.63 -35.74 -51.22
N PRO A 104 -67.33 -35.62 -52.36
CA PRO A 104 -66.80 -34.95 -53.56
C PRO A 104 -66.38 -33.50 -53.34
N GLY A 105 -67.03 -32.79 -52.40
CA GLY A 105 -66.65 -31.43 -52.00
C GLY A 105 -65.25 -31.39 -51.39
N ASP A 106 -65.01 -32.21 -50.37
CA ASP A 106 -63.71 -32.29 -49.67
C ASP A 106 -62.57 -32.75 -50.61
N VAL A 107 -62.87 -33.64 -51.57
CA VAL A 107 -61.92 -34.08 -52.61
C VAL A 107 -61.55 -32.94 -53.55
N TRP A 108 -62.51 -32.09 -53.91
CA TRP A 108 -62.28 -30.90 -54.73
C TRP A 108 -61.56 -29.78 -53.95
N ASP A 109 -61.91 -29.61 -52.67
CA ASP A 109 -61.26 -28.66 -51.77
C ASP A 109 -59.82 -29.05 -51.44
N ASN A 110 -59.49 -30.35 -51.40
CA ASN A 110 -58.09 -30.79 -51.30
C ASN A 110 -57.26 -30.44 -52.57
N LEU A 111 -57.91 -30.42 -53.75
CA LEU A 111 -57.26 -30.08 -55.02
C LEU A 111 -57.16 -28.57 -55.29
N SER A 112 -58.11 -27.77 -54.81
CA SER A 112 -58.22 -26.34 -55.15
C SER A 112 -58.19 -25.40 -53.94
N GLY A 113 -58.42 -25.92 -52.74
CA GLY A 113 -58.38 -25.20 -51.48
C GLY A 113 -57.05 -25.33 -50.74
N GLY A 114 -57.02 -24.71 -49.56
CA GLY A 114 -55.87 -24.61 -48.67
C GLY A 114 -56.01 -23.41 -47.73
N SER A 115 -55.36 -23.48 -46.59
CA SER A 115 -55.33 -22.45 -45.54
C SER A 115 -53.88 -22.05 -45.25
N ASP A 116 -53.71 -20.85 -44.69
CA ASP A 116 -52.44 -20.45 -44.07
C ASP A 116 -52.53 -20.80 -42.59
N GLU A 117 -51.75 -21.79 -42.18
CA GLU A 117 -51.76 -22.33 -40.83
C GLU A 117 -50.64 -21.70 -39.99
N GLU A 118 -50.94 -21.44 -38.72
CA GLU A 118 -49.95 -20.93 -37.78
C GLU A 118 -48.98 -22.03 -37.37
N LEU A 119 -47.73 -21.63 -37.11
CA LEU A 119 -46.70 -22.55 -36.67
C LEU A 119 -46.89 -22.85 -35.18
N GLU A 120 -47.03 -24.12 -34.82
CA GLU A 120 -47.10 -24.51 -33.42
C GLU A 120 -45.70 -24.50 -32.78
N THR A 121 -45.59 -23.88 -31.60
CA THR A 121 -44.34 -23.79 -30.85
C THR A 121 -44.50 -24.39 -29.46
N THR A 122 -43.50 -25.13 -29.02
CA THR A 122 -43.38 -25.65 -27.66
C THR A 122 -42.36 -24.82 -26.88
N VAL A 123 -42.74 -24.40 -25.67
CA VAL A 123 -41.87 -23.64 -24.77
C VAL A 123 -41.73 -24.37 -23.43
N ASP A 124 -40.52 -24.80 -23.11
CA ASP A 124 -40.17 -25.26 -21.77
C ASP A 124 -39.93 -24.04 -20.87
N ARG A 125 -40.95 -23.71 -20.07
CA ARG A 125 -40.95 -22.49 -19.26
C ARG A 125 -39.81 -22.45 -18.23
N ASP A 126 -39.48 -23.57 -17.61
CA ASP A 126 -38.45 -23.63 -16.57
C ASP A 126 -37.05 -23.43 -17.16
N LYS A 127 -36.81 -23.99 -18.35
CA LYS A 127 -35.56 -23.74 -19.10
C LYS A 127 -35.47 -22.30 -19.57
N LEU A 128 -36.56 -21.71 -20.05
CA LEU A 128 -36.59 -20.32 -20.51
C LEU A 128 -36.29 -19.35 -19.37
N VAL A 129 -36.98 -19.50 -18.24
CA VAL A 129 -36.73 -18.71 -17.02
C VAL A 129 -35.27 -18.89 -16.56
N SER A 130 -34.75 -20.12 -16.57
CA SER A 130 -33.37 -20.39 -16.16
C SER A 130 -32.34 -19.75 -17.08
N ALA A 131 -32.58 -19.75 -18.40
CA ALA A 131 -31.70 -19.11 -19.38
C ALA A 131 -31.73 -17.57 -19.26
N LEU A 132 -32.86 -16.99 -18.80
CA LEU A 132 -33.03 -15.56 -18.61
C LEU A 132 -32.50 -15.02 -17.27
N LYS A 133 -32.23 -15.88 -16.27
CA LYS A 133 -31.65 -15.46 -14.97
C LYS A 133 -30.33 -14.68 -15.11
N GLY A 134 -29.53 -14.99 -16.13
CA GLY A 134 -28.27 -14.29 -16.42
C GLY A 134 -28.43 -12.98 -17.18
N ALA A 135 -29.59 -12.74 -17.80
CA ALA A 135 -29.81 -11.56 -18.62
C ALA A 135 -29.93 -10.27 -17.80
N GLY A 136 -30.41 -10.37 -16.54
CA GLY A 136 -30.50 -9.23 -15.62
C GLY A 136 -29.14 -8.55 -15.39
N ALA A 137 -28.05 -9.31 -15.25
CA ALA A 137 -26.71 -8.72 -15.07
C ALA A 137 -26.25 -7.82 -16.23
N THR A 138 -26.79 -8.03 -17.43
CA THR A 138 -26.47 -7.24 -18.63
C THR A 138 -27.49 -6.12 -18.87
N LEU A 139 -28.77 -6.42 -18.67
CA LEU A 139 -29.89 -5.56 -19.05
C LEU A 139 -30.33 -4.62 -17.91
N ASP A 140 -30.05 -4.96 -16.65
CA ASP A 140 -30.38 -4.13 -15.49
C ASP A 140 -29.56 -2.83 -15.53
N THR A 141 -30.18 -1.74 -15.09
CA THR A 141 -29.51 -0.46 -14.91
C THR A 141 -29.45 -0.17 -13.43
N ALA A 142 -28.22 -0.09 -12.92
CA ALA A 142 -27.99 0.20 -11.51
C ALA A 142 -28.52 1.59 -11.14
N VAL A 143 -29.20 1.66 -10.00
CA VAL A 143 -29.68 2.92 -9.44
C VAL A 143 -28.49 3.80 -9.04
N VAL A 144 -28.49 5.07 -9.47
CA VAL A 144 -27.48 6.04 -9.04
C VAL A 144 -28.03 6.78 -7.82
N GLN A 145 -27.37 6.62 -6.67
CA GLN A 145 -27.79 7.30 -5.44
C GLN A 145 -27.40 8.78 -5.47
N GLY A 146 -28.28 9.61 -4.93
CA GLY A 146 -27.99 11.02 -4.68
C GLY A 146 -26.87 11.15 -3.66
N SER A 147 -25.89 12.01 -3.93
CA SER A 147 -24.77 12.22 -3.00
C SER A 147 -24.25 13.65 -3.04
N VAL A 148 -23.63 14.08 -1.93
CA VAL A 148 -23.00 15.39 -1.80
C VAL A 148 -21.56 15.22 -1.32
N THR A 149 -20.63 15.79 -2.07
CA THR A 149 -19.18 15.72 -1.82
C THR A 149 -18.56 17.11 -1.86
N PHE A 150 -17.33 17.25 -1.35
CA PHE A 150 -16.68 18.57 -1.18
C PHE A 150 -15.29 18.67 -1.87
N PRO A 151 -15.16 18.40 -3.18
CA PRO A 151 -13.87 18.50 -3.86
C PRO A 151 -13.30 19.93 -3.78
N GLY A 152 -12.08 20.06 -3.25
CA GLY A 152 -11.38 21.35 -3.13
C GLY A 152 -12.11 22.41 -2.29
N GLY A 153 -13.01 22.01 -1.39
CA GLY A 153 -13.82 22.93 -0.60
C GLY A 153 -15.06 23.48 -1.32
N LYS A 154 -15.45 22.91 -2.46
CA LYS A 154 -16.68 23.28 -3.18
C LYS A 154 -17.71 22.17 -3.10
N VAL A 155 -18.98 22.53 -2.99
CA VAL A 155 -20.09 21.56 -3.00
C VAL A 155 -20.22 20.96 -4.40
N LYS A 156 -20.20 19.62 -4.48
CA LYS A 156 -20.52 18.85 -5.67
C LYS A 156 -21.64 17.86 -5.33
N ALA A 157 -22.83 18.13 -5.84
CA ALA A 157 -23.99 17.27 -5.73
C ALA A 157 -24.14 16.40 -6.99
N VAL A 158 -24.43 15.12 -6.78
CA VAL A 158 -24.82 14.18 -7.85
C VAL A 158 -26.30 13.90 -7.68
N LYS A 159 -27.08 14.18 -8.73
CA LYS A 159 -28.51 13.90 -8.72
C LYS A 159 -28.76 12.40 -8.85
N PRO A 160 -29.75 11.85 -8.14
CA PRO A 160 -30.08 10.44 -8.25
C PRO A 160 -30.70 10.13 -9.61
N VAL A 161 -30.45 8.92 -10.12
CA VAL A 161 -31.04 8.41 -11.37
C VAL A 161 -31.72 7.08 -11.06
N GLU A 162 -32.97 6.92 -11.51
CA GLU A 162 -33.72 5.68 -11.35
C GLU A 162 -32.98 4.50 -11.98
N GLY A 163 -32.97 3.37 -11.27
CA GLY A 163 -32.52 2.11 -11.83
C GLY A 163 -33.67 1.35 -12.48
N SER A 164 -33.34 0.24 -13.14
CA SER A 164 -34.32 -0.70 -13.69
C SER A 164 -33.83 -2.12 -13.51
N THR A 165 -34.72 -3.00 -13.08
CA THR A 165 -34.46 -4.44 -12.96
C THR A 165 -35.37 -5.21 -13.90
N MET A 166 -34.81 -6.13 -14.67
CA MET A 166 -35.57 -6.97 -15.58
C MET A 166 -36.43 -7.98 -14.80
N SER A 167 -37.73 -8.01 -15.10
CA SER A 167 -38.63 -9.06 -14.64
C SER A 167 -38.38 -10.30 -15.49
N VAL A 168 -37.84 -11.36 -14.88
CA VAL A 168 -37.52 -12.62 -15.57
C VAL A 168 -38.80 -13.28 -16.11
N ASP A 169 -39.84 -13.37 -15.29
CA ASP A 169 -41.12 -13.99 -15.70
C ASP A 169 -41.83 -13.17 -16.77
N GLY A 170 -41.93 -11.85 -16.58
CA GLY A 170 -42.56 -10.99 -17.57
C GLY A 170 -41.80 -10.95 -18.90
N THR A 171 -40.48 -11.06 -18.87
CA THR A 171 -39.67 -11.14 -20.10
C THR A 171 -39.79 -12.50 -20.78
N ALA A 172 -39.88 -13.58 -20.01
CA ALA A 172 -40.09 -14.91 -20.54
C ALA A 172 -41.45 -15.03 -21.27
N ASP A 173 -42.50 -14.36 -20.79
CA ASP A 173 -43.81 -14.30 -21.48
C ASP A 173 -43.70 -13.59 -22.83
N GLU A 174 -43.01 -12.45 -22.87
CA GLU A 174 -42.78 -11.68 -24.09
C GLU A 174 -41.92 -12.43 -25.12
N VAL A 175 -40.98 -13.28 -24.66
CA VAL A 175 -40.18 -14.16 -25.51
C VAL A 175 -41.03 -15.29 -26.07
N ALA A 176 -41.81 -15.97 -25.22
CA ALA A 176 -42.67 -17.07 -25.64
C ALA A 176 -43.73 -16.62 -26.68
N ALA A 177 -44.30 -15.43 -26.51
CA ALA A 177 -45.33 -14.91 -27.40
C ALA A 177 -44.82 -14.43 -28.78
N ARG A 178 -43.53 -14.05 -28.89
CA ARG A 178 -42.97 -13.50 -30.14
C ARG A 178 -42.04 -14.46 -30.86
N TRP A 179 -41.57 -15.52 -30.22
CA TRP A 179 -40.76 -16.53 -30.88
C TRP A 179 -41.62 -17.34 -31.87
N PRO A 180 -41.15 -17.66 -33.10
CA PRO A 180 -39.78 -17.58 -33.62
C PRO A 180 -39.47 -16.32 -34.46
N SER A 181 -40.04 -15.16 -34.13
CA SER A 181 -39.65 -13.89 -34.77
C SER A 181 -38.17 -13.56 -34.54
N THR A 182 -37.57 -12.89 -35.53
CA THR A 182 -36.16 -12.42 -35.49
C THR A 182 -36.04 -10.95 -35.07
N THR A 183 -37.16 -10.27 -34.80
CA THR A 183 -37.16 -8.88 -34.33
C THR A 183 -36.71 -8.79 -32.87
N PRO A 184 -35.94 -7.75 -32.48
CA PRO A 184 -35.58 -7.54 -31.07
C PRO A 184 -36.82 -7.45 -30.17
N ILE A 185 -36.77 -8.14 -29.03
CA ILE A 185 -37.84 -8.18 -28.04
C ILE A 185 -37.47 -7.24 -26.89
N ALA A 186 -38.37 -6.32 -26.55
CA ALA A 186 -38.19 -5.48 -25.38
C ALA A 186 -38.48 -6.29 -24.11
N PRO A 187 -37.53 -6.44 -23.17
CA PRO A 187 -37.77 -7.13 -21.93
C PRO A 187 -38.68 -6.31 -21.01
N ARG A 188 -39.41 -6.98 -20.12
CA ARG A 188 -40.20 -6.29 -19.10
C ARG A 188 -39.26 -5.83 -17.98
N VAL A 189 -39.29 -4.54 -17.68
CA VAL A 189 -38.45 -3.93 -16.64
C VAL A 189 -39.30 -3.26 -15.57
N ASP A 190 -38.95 -3.49 -14.32
CA ASP A 190 -39.50 -2.80 -13.16
C ASP A 190 -38.56 -1.66 -12.76
N LYS A 191 -39.13 -0.49 -12.46
CA LYS A 191 -38.35 0.68 -12.04
C LYS A 191 -37.95 0.54 -10.58
N VAL A 192 -36.68 0.82 -10.29
CA VAL A 192 -36.15 0.85 -8.92
C VAL A 192 -35.85 2.31 -8.54
N PRO A 193 -36.66 2.92 -7.66
CA PRO A 193 -36.41 4.30 -7.25
C PRO A 193 -35.14 4.41 -6.39
N PRO A 194 -34.43 5.54 -6.48
CA PRO A 194 -33.29 5.83 -5.59
C PRO A 194 -33.76 6.01 -4.16
N ALA A 195 -32.93 5.59 -3.20
CA ALA A 195 -33.23 5.73 -1.77
C ALA A 195 -33.12 7.20 -1.34
N VAL A 196 -32.17 7.94 -1.93
CA VAL A 196 -32.03 9.39 -1.74
C VAL A 196 -32.68 10.11 -2.92
N THR A 197 -33.69 10.93 -2.64
CA THR A 197 -34.43 11.69 -3.66
C THR A 197 -33.69 12.95 -4.09
N ALA A 198 -34.05 13.53 -5.25
CA ALA A 198 -33.46 14.79 -5.70
C ALA A 198 -33.77 15.94 -4.72
N GLN A 199 -34.98 15.98 -4.17
CA GLN A 199 -35.36 16.97 -3.14
C GLN A 199 -34.50 16.86 -1.89
N GLU A 200 -34.16 15.63 -1.48
CA GLU A 200 -33.28 15.40 -0.34
C GLU A 200 -31.84 15.86 -0.61
N VAL A 201 -31.33 15.65 -1.83
CA VAL A 201 -30.03 16.22 -2.24
C VAL A 201 -30.07 17.75 -2.19
N ASP A 202 -31.12 18.38 -2.71
CA ASP A 202 -31.26 19.84 -2.70
C ASP A 202 -31.36 20.40 -1.27
N ARG A 203 -32.13 19.74 -0.38
CA ARG A 203 -32.19 20.05 1.06
C ARG A 203 -30.81 19.94 1.72
N ALA A 204 -30.11 18.83 1.51
CA ALA A 204 -28.77 18.59 2.05
C ALA A 204 -27.76 19.65 1.59
N VAL A 205 -27.85 20.08 0.33
CA VAL A 205 -27.03 21.18 -0.22
C VAL A 205 -27.35 22.52 0.43
N ALA A 206 -28.63 22.84 0.61
CA ALA A 206 -29.07 24.12 1.16
C ALA A 206 -28.82 24.24 2.67
N GLU A 207 -29.17 23.21 3.45
CA GLU A 207 -29.16 23.25 4.91
C GLU A 207 -27.78 22.97 5.52
N PHE A 208 -26.97 22.12 4.87
CA PHE A 208 -25.67 21.73 5.41
C PHE A 208 -24.51 22.04 4.46
N ALA A 209 -24.53 21.54 3.22
CA ALA A 209 -23.32 21.55 2.40
C ALA A 209 -22.85 22.97 2.05
N THR A 210 -23.76 23.85 1.61
CA THR A 210 -23.43 25.23 1.25
C THR A 210 -23.00 26.03 2.49
N PRO A 211 -23.73 26.01 3.62
CA PRO A 211 -23.27 26.63 4.85
C PRO A 211 -21.91 26.09 5.31
N ALA A 212 -21.69 24.77 5.31
CA ALA A 212 -20.49 24.11 5.83
C ALA A 212 -19.19 24.61 5.19
N VAL A 213 -19.18 24.91 3.89
CA VAL A 213 -17.99 25.39 3.15
C VAL A 213 -18.07 26.85 2.70
N SER A 214 -19.08 27.59 3.16
CA SER A 214 -19.35 28.98 2.75
C SER A 214 -18.18 29.95 3.02
N SER A 215 -17.47 29.75 4.12
CA SER A 215 -16.36 30.60 4.55
C SER A 215 -15.47 29.86 5.57
N PRO A 216 -14.29 30.38 5.90
CA PRO A 216 -13.42 29.77 6.91
C PRO A 216 -14.11 29.62 8.26
N VAL A 217 -13.73 28.59 9.03
CA VAL A 217 -14.14 28.43 10.43
C VAL A 217 -13.09 29.08 11.32
N THR A 218 -13.51 29.94 12.24
CA THR A 218 -12.61 30.59 13.20
C THR A 218 -12.44 29.68 14.41
N VAL A 219 -11.22 29.22 14.66
CA VAL A 219 -10.87 28.43 15.85
C VAL A 219 -10.26 29.35 16.90
N LYS A 220 -10.87 29.40 18.08
CA LYS A 220 -10.39 30.18 19.24
C LYS A 220 -9.70 29.24 20.22
N VAL A 221 -8.50 29.64 20.66
CA VAL A 221 -7.67 28.91 21.62
C VAL A 221 -7.15 29.91 22.65
N GLY A 222 -7.84 30.00 23.79
CA GLY A 222 -7.59 31.06 24.77
C GLY A 222 -7.81 32.45 24.15
N ALA A 223 -6.78 33.30 24.22
CA ALA A 223 -6.82 34.66 23.66
C ALA A 223 -6.45 34.74 22.16
N LYS A 224 -5.97 33.65 21.56
CA LYS A 224 -5.54 33.60 20.16
C LYS A 224 -6.65 32.97 19.31
N SER A 225 -6.68 33.32 18.02
CA SER A 225 -7.57 32.70 17.05
C SER A 225 -6.88 32.53 15.70
N PHE A 226 -7.37 31.57 14.91
CA PHE A 226 -6.93 31.34 13.55
C PHE A 226 -8.09 30.86 12.68
N ALA A 227 -8.00 31.09 11.38
CA ALA A 227 -9.01 30.66 10.42
C ALA A 227 -8.60 29.34 9.75
N VAL A 228 -9.51 28.37 9.69
CA VAL A 228 -9.33 27.12 8.94
C VAL A 228 -10.12 27.24 7.64
N GLN A 229 -9.42 27.23 6.52
CA GLN A 229 -10.00 27.38 5.18
C GLN A 229 -10.85 26.15 4.79
N PRO A 230 -11.96 26.33 4.04
CA PRO A 230 -12.80 25.21 3.59
C PRO A 230 -12.03 24.13 2.84
N ALA A 231 -11.09 24.51 1.97
CA ALA A 231 -10.25 23.57 1.24
C ALA A 231 -9.42 22.64 2.15
N SER A 232 -9.09 23.09 3.37
CA SER A 232 -8.32 22.29 4.34
C SER A 232 -9.16 21.21 5.02
N PHE A 233 -10.41 21.51 5.42
CA PHE A 233 -11.25 20.57 6.17
C PHE A 233 -12.29 19.82 5.31
N ALA A 234 -12.59 20.30 4.10
CA ALA A 234 -13.53 19.67 3.19
C ALA A 234 -13.25 18.19 2.87
N PRO A 235 -11.98 17.72 2.74
CA PRO A 235 -11.70 16.29 2.58
C PRO A 235 -12.12 15.41 3.76
N ALA A 236 -12.39 16.01 4.91
CA ALA A 236 -12.92 15.32 6.09
C ALA A 236 -14.46 15.28 6.12
N LEU A 237 -15.14 16.02 5.24
CA LEU A 237 -16.60 16.11 5.21
C LEU A 237 -17.19 15.23 4.10
N SER A 238 -18.27 14.55 4.43
CA SER A 238 -19.12 13.83 3.48
C SER A 238 -20.56 13.84 3.97
N MET A 239 -21.51 13.53 3.09
CA MET A 239 -22.88 13.26 3.49
C MET A 239 -23.23 11.84 3.06
N LYS A 240 -23.78 11.05 3.99
CA LYS A 240 -24.15 9.65 3.76
C LYS A 240 -25.62 9.46 4.04
N ALA A 241 -26.24 8.52 3.33
CA ALA A 241 -27.60 8.12 3.61
C ALA A 241 -27.68 7.48 5.01
N ASP A 242 -28.65 7.89 5.82
CA ASP A 242 -28.86 7.42 7.19
C ASP A 242 -29.71 6.13 7.28
N GLY A 243 -29.94 5.47 6.13
CA GLY A 243 -30.81 4.29 6.01
C GLY A 243 -32.30 4.62 5.87
N SER A 244 -32.73 5.85 6.18
CA SER A 244 -34.11 6.32 5.96
C SER A 244 -34.30 7.03 4.62
N GLY A 245 -33.24 7.10 3.80
CA GLY A 245 -33.20 7.84 2.54
C GLY A 245 -32.79 9.32 2.70
N LYS A 246 -32.48 9.77 3.93
CA LYS A 246 -31.98 11.13 4.20
C LYS A 246 -30.46 11.18 4.24
N LEU A 247 -29.89 12.30 3.82
CA LEU A 247 -28.46 12.56 3.89
C LEU A 247 -28.11 13.22 5.22
N ALA A 248 -27.28 12.54 6.00
CA ALA A 248 -26.71 13.04 7.25
C ALA A 248 -25.22 13.39 7.08
N PRO A 249 -24.72 14.45 7.74
CA PRO A 249 -23.30 14.76 7.78
C PRO A 249 -22.48 13.62 8.39
N SER A 250 -21.36 13.29 7.74
CA SER A 250 -20.39 12.32 8.22
C SER A 250 -18.99 12.91 8.14
N VAL A 251 -18.29 12.90 9.28
CA VAL A 251 -16.99 13.54 9.44
C VAL A 251 -15.91 12.48 9.71
N ASP A 252 -14.83 12.55 8.95
CA ASP A 252 -13.61 11.81 9.22
C ASP A 252 -12.79 12.57 10.28
N ASN A 253 -12.93 12.17 11.54
CA ASN A 253 -12.32 12.86 12.69
C ASN A 253 -10.81 13.00 12.55
N ALA A 254 -10.12 11.99 12.01
CA ALA A 254 -8.67 12.02 11.87
C ALA A 254 -8.24 13.08 10.84
N LYS A 255 -8.90 13.13 9.67
CA LYS A 255 -8.64 14.16 8.66
C LYS A 255 -8.99 15.56 9.14
N LEU A 256 -10.10 15.70 9.87
CA LEU A 256 -10.51 16.98 10.44
C LEU A 256 -9.47 17.51 11.42
N VAL A 257 -9.08 16.70 12.40
CA VAL A 257 -8.06 17.05 13.38
C VAL A 257 -6.76 17.42 12.68
N ALA A 258 -6.29 16.62 11.71
CA ALA A 258 -5.08 16.95 10.95
C ALA A 258 -5.16 18.30 10.22
N ALA A 259 -6.30 18.63 9.60
CA ALA A 259 -6.51 19.89 8.90
C ALA A 259 -6.48 21.10 9.86
N VAL A 260 -7.14 20.98 11.02
CA VAL A 260 -7.17 22.02 12.05
C VAL A 260 -5.79 22.20 12.66
N ARG A 261 -5.09 21.12 13.03
CA ARG A 261 -3.75 21.17 13.62
C ARG A 261 -2.68 21.73 12.67
N LYS A 262 -2.78 21.44 11.37
CA LYS A 262 -1.92 22.06 10.34
C LYS A 262 -2.06 23.59 10.34
N SER A 263 -3.30 24.08 10.42
CA SER A 263 -3.59 25.52 10.46
C SER A 263 -3.15 26.14 11.80
N ALA A 264 -3.34 25.44 12.91
CA ALA A 264 -2.89 25.85 14.24
C ALA A 264 -1.35 25.94 14.34
N SER A 265 -0.64 24.98 13.75
CA SER A 265 0.83 24.98 13.69
C SER A 265 1.35 26.19 12.90
N ALA A 266 0.74 26.50 11.75
CA ALA A 266 1.09 27.68 10.96
C ALA A 266 0.82 29.00 11.70
N ALA A 267 -0.16 29.01 12.61
CA ALA A 267 -0.47 30.14 13.48
C ALA A 267 0.37 30.20 14.77
N GLY A 268 1.32 29.28 14.98
CA GLY A 268 2.15 29.24 16.19
C GLY A 268 1.36 28.90 17.47
N LEU A 269 0.29 28.10 17.34
CA LEU A 269 -0.53 27.60 18.45
C LEU A 269 -0.20 26.18 18.87
N GLU A 270 0.46 25.42 17.99
CA GLU A 270 1.10 24.15 18.37
C GLU A 270 2.60 24.35 18.48
N GLU A 271 3.14 24.09 19.66
CA GLU A 271 4.57 24.14 19.93
C GLU A 271 5.04 22.74 20.30
N LYS A 272 6.08 22.26 19.64
CA LYS A 272 6.72 20.99 20.01
C LYS A 272 7.41 21.16 21.35
N PRO A 273 7.31 20.17 22.26
CA PRO A 273 8.09 20.21 23.49
C PRO A 273 9.59 20.24 23.17
N ARG A 274 10.35 20.94 24.00
CA ARG A 274 11.82 20.97 23.92
C ARG A 274 12.40 20.24 25.12
N ASP A 275 13.17 19.20 24.85
CA ASP A 275 13.90 18.46 25.87
C ASP A 275 14.93 19.35 26.58
N ALA A 276 15.15 19.08 27.86
CA ALA A 276 16.28 19.66 28.58
C ALA A 276 17.59 19.18 27.97
N LYS A 277 18.63 20.00 28.04
CA LYS A 277 19.96 19.65 27.52
C LYS A 277 21.00 19.79 28.62
N ILE A 278 21.85 18.78 28.80
CA ILE A 278 23.01 18.87 29.69
C ILE A 278 24.23 19.27 28.85
N THR A 279 24.93 20.32 29.27
CA THR A 279 26.07 20.89 28.55
C THR A 279 27.06 21.52 29.52
N PHE A 280 28.21 21.97 29.03
CA PHE A 280 29.11 22.81 29.81
C PHE A 280 28.72 24.29 29.76
N LYS A 281 28.85 24.98 30.91
CA LYS A 281 29.02 26.43 31.00
C LYS A 281 30.38 26.70 31.64
N GLY A 282 31.36 27.13 30.84
CA GLY A 282 32.77 27.05 31.23
C GLY A 282 33.19 25.57 31.38
N ASN A 283 33.71 25.19 32.54
CA ASN A 283 34.09 23.80 32.84
C ASN A 283 33.09 23.06 33.75
N LYS A 284 31.88 23.62 33.97
CA LYS A 284 30.86 23.02 34.86
C LYS A 284 29.67 22.48 34.06
N PRO A 285 29.20 21.25 34.33
CA PRO A 285 27.94 20.74 33.79
C PRO A 285 26.75 21.57 34.26
N VAL A 286 25.90 21.99 33.32
CA VAL A 286 24.66 22.74 33.56
C VAL A 286 23.51 22.13 32.76
N VAL A 287 22.29 22.28 33.27
CA VAL A 287 21.06 21.91 32.57
C VAL A 287 20.47 23.16 31.92
N VAL A 288 20.29 23.10 30.61
CA VAL A 288 19.40 24.00 29.87
C VAL A 288 17.98 23.49 30.08
N PRO A 289 17.07 24.30 30.65
CA PRO A 289 15.72 23.84 31.00
C PRO A 289 14.92 23.35 29.78
N SER A 290 14.11 22.31 30.02
CA SER A 290 13.10 21.84 29.08
C SER A 290 11.95 22.83 28.98
N ALA A 291 11.23 22.84 27.86
CA ALA A 291 9.96 23.55 27.71
C ALA A 291 8.86 22.58 27.32
N ALA A 292 7.71 22.67 27.99
CA ALA A 292 6.53 21.93 27.59
C ALA A 292 6.01 22.46 26.25
N GLY A 293 5.52 21.53 25.42
CA GLY A 293 4.81 21.86 24.20
C GLY A 293 3.32 22.03 24.45
N ALA A 294 2.62 22.52 23.44
CA ALA A 294 1.18 22.62 23.43
C ALA A 294 0.65 22.03 22.12
N THR A 295 -0.42 21.26 22.22
CA THR A 295 -1.16 20.72 21.08
C THR A 295 -2.64 21.03 21.26
N LEU A 296 -3.41 21.10 20.18
CA LEU A 296 -4.87 21.12 20.32
C LEU A 296 -5.37 19.80 20.91
N ASP A 297 -6.37 19.88 21.78
CA ASP A 297 -7.09 18.71 22.28
C ASP A 297 -8.03 18.17 21.19
N GLU A 298 -7.76 16.94 20.74
CA GLU A 298 -8.45 16.36 19.59
C GLU A 298 -9.95 16.17 19.86
N LYS A 299 -10.33 15.87 21.11
CA LYS A 299 -11.75 15.72 21.50
C LYS A 299 -12.48 17.05 21.43
N SER A 300 -11.86 18.12 21.93
CA SER A 300 -12.37 19.48 21.87
C SER A 300 -12.51 19.97 20.43
N VAL A 301 -11.55 19.65 19.54
CA VAL A 301 -11.65 19.96 18.10
C VAL A 301 -12.90 19.32 17.51
N VAL A 302 -13.09 18.00 17.65
CA VAL A 302 -14.24 17.32 17.05
C VAL A 302 -15.57 17.82 17.63
N ALA A 303 -15.62 17.99 18.96
CA ALA A 303 -16.84 18.40 19.66
C ALA A 303 -17.31 19.82 19.31
N THR A 304 -16.39 20.73 18.96
CA THR A 304 -16.71 22.15 18.73
C THR A 304 -16.67 22.56 17.26
N PHE A 305 -15.83 21.91 16.44
CA PHE A 305 -15.67 22.28 15.04
C PHE A 305 -16.84 21.83 14.18
N VAL A 306 -17.38 20.62 14.42
CA VAL A 306 -18.51 20.11 13.62
C VAL A 306 -19.77 20.97 13.78
N PRO A 307 -20.20 21.35 15.00
CA PRO A 307 -21.32 22.29 15.16
C PRO A 307 -21.04 23.69 14.58
N ALA A 308 -19.78 24.15 14.61
CA ALA A 308 -19.38 25.44 14.06
C ALA A 308 -19.47 25.50 12.51
N LEU A 309 -19.54 24.36 11.82
CA LEU A 309 -19.69 24.34 10.35
C LEU A 309 -21.01 24.96 9.89
N THR A 310 -22.06 24.95 10.71
CA THR A 310 -23.37 25.51 10.36
C THR A 310 -23.82 26.60 11.32
N SER A 311 -23.01 26.96 12.31
CA SER A 311 -23.34 28.07 13.21
C SER A 311 -23.25 29.42 12.48
N PRO A 312 -24.09 30.42 12.84
CA PRO A 312 -24.05 31.74 12.21
C PRO A 312 -22.70 32.46 12.36
N ASP A 313 -22.00 32.25 13.47
CA ASP A 313 -20.72 32.87 13.81
C ASP A 313 -19.50 32.04 13.43
N ARG A 314 -19.71 30.80 12.96
CA ARG A 314 -18.70 29.83 12.50
C ARG A 314 -17.47 29.75 13.40
N THR A 315 -17.69 29.71 14.70
CA THR A 315 -16.62 29.79 15.71
C THR A 315 -16.55 28.50 16.52
N ALA A 316 -15.37 27.90 16.60
CA ALA A 316 -15.08 26.73 17.42
C ALA A 316 -14.10 27.10 18.54
N THR A 317 -14.49 26.87 19.81
CA THR A 317 -13.61 27.14 20.97
C THR A 317 -12.91 25.85 21.37
N VAL A 318 -11.60 25.78 21.10
CA VAL A 318 -10.80 24.57 21.28
C VAL A 318 -9.82 24.74 22.44
N THR A 319 -9.67 23.71 23.27
CA THR A 319 -8.69 23.68 24.37
C THR A 319 -7.35 23.09 23.89
N THR A 320 -6.28 23.40 24.61
CA THR A 320 -4.95 22.81 24.38
C THR A 320 -4.66 21.72 25.41
N ALA A 321 -3.99 20.66 24.97
CA ALA A 321 -3.31 19.72 25.84
C ALA A 321 -1.82 20.06 25.95
N VAL A 322 -1.26 19.96 27.16
CA VAL A 322 0.17 20.16 27.41
C VAL A 322 0.92 18.89 27.04
N VAL A 323 1.94 19.01 26.19
CA VAL A 323 2.81 17.90 25.82
C VAL A 323 4.11 18.02 26.59
N GLN A 324 4.40 17.06 27.45
CA GLN A 324 5.64 17.07 28.21
C GLN A 324 6.84 16.70 27.32
N PRO A 325 8.02 17.29 27.56
CA PRO A 325 9.26 16.87 26.92
C PRO A 325 9.65 15.46 27.38
N LYS A 326 10.36 14.73 26.51
CA LYS A 326 10.88 13.39 26.83
C LYS A 326 11.88 13.46 27.99
N LEU A 327 12.73 14.49 27.99
CA LEU A 327 13.62 14.79 29.10
C LEU A 327 13.21 16.11 29.74
N THR A 328 12.55 16.03 30.91
CA THR A 328 12.19 17.22 31.70
C THR A 328 13.40 17.80 32.41
N THR A 329 13.35 19.10 32.76
CA THR A 329 14.38 19.74 33.59
C THR A 329 14.65 18.97 34.88
N ALA A 330 13.59 18.55 35.58
CA ALA A 330 13.72 17.81 36.83
C ALA A 330 14.39 16.43 36.64
N ALA A 331 14.10 15.74 35.53
CA ALA A 331 14.76 14.49 35.20
C ALA A 331 16.23 14.71 34.82
N ALA A 332 16.53 15.73 34.01
CA ALA A 332 17.89 16.11 33.63
C ALA A 332 18.76 16.45 34.85
N GLU A 333 18.23 17.15 35.84
CA GLU A 333 18.95 17.47 37.08
C GLU A 333 19.33 16.23 37.90
N LYS A 334 18.52 15.16 37.86
CA LYS A 334 18.84 13.90 38.56
C LYS A 334 20.01 13.15 37.93
N ILE A 335 20.09 13.16 36.60
CA ILE A 335 21.10 12.42 35.81
C ILE A 335 22.30 13.31 35.40
N LYS A 336 22.32 14.57 35.84
CA LYS A 336 23.40 15.52 35.57
C LYS A 336 24.72 15.03 36.18
N PRO A 337 25.84 15.04 35.41
CA PRO A 337 27.18 14.79 35.94
C PRO A 337 27.53 15.66 37.14
N ARG A 338 28.18 15.07 38.15
CA ARG A 338 28.51 15.72 39.43
C ARG A 338 30.02 15.84 39.66
N GLU A 339 30.80 14.93 39.10
CA GLU A 339 32.23 14.82 39.35
C GLU A 339 32.97 14.23 38.14
N VAL A 340 34.31 14.26 38.17
CA VAL A 340 35.13 13.56 37.19
C VAL A 340 35.17 12.07 37.54
N VAL A 341 34.76 11.22 36.60
CA VAL A 341 34.80 9.75 36.75
C VAL A 341 36.09 9.18 36.20
N SER A 342 36.58 9.72 35.08
CA SER A 342 37.85 9.30 34.49
C SER A 342 38.47 10.42 33.66
N THR A 343 39.80 10.39 33.55
CA THR A 343 40.55 11.22 32.61
C THR A 343 41.69 10.39 32.02
N PHE A 344 41.99 10.61 30.75
CA PHE A 344 43.13 9.99 30.09
C PHE A 344 43.78 10.99 29.14
N THR A 345 45.11 10.95 29.08
CA THR A 345 45.91 11.81 28.21
C THR A 345 46.88 10.96 27.42
N THR A 346 47.01 11.26 26.13
CA THR A 346 48.05 10.68 25.29
C THR A 346 48.87 11.78 24.62
N TYR A 347 50.14 11.48 24.34
CA TYR A 347 51.11 12.44 23.81
C TYR A 347 51.45 12.11 22.36
N PHE A 348 51.78 13.13 21.59
CA PHE A 348 52.19 13.00 20.21
C PHE A 348 53.12 14.14 19.76
N PRO A 349 54.06 13.87 18.83
CA PRO A 349 54.89 14.92 18.27
C PRO A 349 54.04 15.90 17.43
N TYR A 350 54.44 17.17 17.43
CA TYR A 350 53.78 18.17 16.61
C TYR A 350 54.01 17.87 15.12
N ASN A 351 52.91 17.79 14.37
CA ASN A 351 52.90 17.64 12.92
C ASN A 351 51.66 18.39 12.42
N PRO A 352 51.78 19.54 11.73
CA PRO A 352 50.66 20.47 11.59
C PRO A 352 49.38 19.85 11.01
N PRO A 353 49.39 19.11 9.87
CA PRO A 353 48.18 18.49 9.33
C PRO A 353 47.53 17.48 10.29
N ARG A 354 48.35 16.63 10.92
CA ARG A 354 47.89 15.62 11.89
C ARG A 354 47.37 16.25 13.19
N THR A 355 48.08 17.25 13.72
CA THR A 355 47.71 17.94 14.94
C THR A 355 46.39 18.69 14.75
N GLU A 356 46.21 19.36 13.62
CA GLU A 356 44.95 20.04 13.29
C GLU A 356 43.77 19.06 13.20
N ASN A 357 43.95 17.90 12.56
CA ASN A 357 42.95 16.84 12.55
C ASN A 357 42.51 16.41 13.95
N ILE A 358 43.48 16.16 14.85
CA ILE A 358 43.19 15.76 16.25
C ILE A 358 42.47 16.89 16.98
N THR A 359 42.86 18.16 16.76
CA THR A 359 42.22 19.32 17.38
C THR A 359 40.76 19.49 16.92
N ILE A 360 40.47 19.31 15.62
CA ILE A 360 39.11 19.35 15.09
C ILE A 360 38.26 18.24 15.72
N ALA A 361 38.78 17.02 15.77
CA ALA A 361 38.06 15.89 16.34
C ALA A 361 37.83 16.04 17.86
N ALA A 362 38.83 16.52 18.61
CA ALA A 362 38.70 16.81 20.04
C ALA A 362 37.65 17.89 20.31
N ARG A 363 37.65 18.97 19.50
CA ARG A 363 36.63 20.03 19.57
C ARG A 363 35.23 19.50 19.29
N THR A 364 35.10 18.59 18.33
CA THR A 364 33.81 17.98 17.95
C THR A 364 33.30 17.04 19.05
N LEU A 365 34.20 16.30 19.70
CA LEU A 365 33.87 15.42 20.82
C LEU A 365 33.47 16.20 22.10
N ASN A 366 34.08 17.37 22.32
CA ASN A 366 33.86 18.16 23.52
C ASN A 366 32.41 18.62 23.69
N GLY A 367 31.85 18.38 24.87
CA GLY A 367 30.46 18.69 25.20
C GLY A 367 29.45 17.61 24.80
N THR A 368 29.91 16.47 24.30
CA THR A 368 29.03 15.32 24.02
C THR A 368 28.45 14.77 25.32
N TYR A 369 27.12 14.75 25.42
CA TYR A 369 26.38 14.11 26.51
C TYR A 369 25.90 12.73 26.08
N VAL A 370 26.06 11.74 26.95
CA VAL A 370 25.59 10.37 26.78
C VAL A 370 24.72 10.01 27.98
N GLY A 371 23.41 9.88 27.75
CA GLY A 371 22.43 9.59 28.80
C GLY A 371 22.57 8.18 29.38
N PRO A 372 21.95 7.90 30.54
CA PRO A 372 21.88 6.53 31.07
C PRO A 372 21.22 5.59 30.06
N GLY A 373 21.85 4.44 29.80
CA GLY A 373 21.39 3.44 28.82
C GLY A 373 21.66 3.80 27.36
N GLU A 374 22.18 5.00 27.07
CA GLU A 374 22.50 5.41 25.70
C GLU A 374 23.82 4.77 25.22
N GLN A 375 23.86 4.37 23.95
CA GLN A 375 25.09 3.94 23.30
C GLN A 375 25.79 5.14 22.63
N PHE A 376 27.07 5.30 22.94
CA PHE A 376 27.98 6.20 22.27
C PHE A 376 28.63 5.52 21.05
N SER A 377 28.86 6.30 20.00
CA SER A 377 29.65 5.93 18.81
C SER A 377 30.55 7.11 18.44
N LEU A 378 31.86 6.89 18.38
CA LEU A 378 32.80 7.96 18.03
C LEU A 378 32.63 8.39 16.57
N ASN A 379 32.41 7.45 15.65
CA ASN A 379 32.11 7.78 14.25
C ASN A 379 30.82 8.60 14.13
N LYS A 380 29.76 8.30 14.90
CA LYS A 380 28.51 9.11 14.88
C LYS A 380 28.76 10.55 15.32
N VAL A 381 29.65 10.76 16.29
CA VAL A 381 29.99 12.10 16.80
C VAL A 381 30.85 12.88 15.79
N LEU A 382 31.90 12.26 15.24
CA LEU A 382 32.84 12.94 14.35
C LEU A 382 32.32 13.03 12.90
N GLY A 383 31.52 12.06 12.47
CA GLY A 383 31.14 11.80 11.09
C GLY A 383 32.32 11.45 10.18
N GLN A 384 32.07 11.43 8.87
CA GLN A 384 33.12 11.30 7.85
C GLN A 384 34.13 12.43 7.95
N ARG A 385 35.43 12.10 7.86
CA ARG A 385 36.54 13.06 7.83
C ARG A 385 36.73 13.53 6.39
N THR A 386 36.47 14.81 6.12
CA THR A 386 36.52 15.39 4.78
C THR A 386 37.17 16.77 4.79
N ALA A 387 37.70 17.20 3.64
CA ALA A 387 38.22 18.57 3.47
C ALA A 387 37.17 19.65 3.83
N ALA A 388 35.90 19.44 3.48
CA ALA A 388 34.82 20.38 3.79
C ALA A 388 34.57 20.57 5.30
N LYS A 389 34.98 19.62 6.13
CA LYS A 389 34.95 19.72 7.59
C LYS A 389 36.28 20.22 8.19
N GLY A 390 37.22 20.63 7.35
CA GLY A 390 38.54 21.13 7.74
C GLY A 390 39.57 20.04 8.03
N TYR A 391 39.27 18.77 7.76
CA TYR A 391 40.29 17.72 7.91
C TYR A 391 41.31 17.82 6.78
N ASN A 392 42.57 17.59 7.13
CA ASN A 392 43.72 17.58 6.24
C ASN A 392 44.14 16.14 5.89
N PRO A 393 44.70 15.90 4.70
CA PRO A 393 45.40 14.65 4.40
C PRO A 393 46.58 14.47 5.35
N ALA A 394 46.68 13.31 6.00
CA ALA A 394 47.80 12.96 6.86
C ALA A 394 48.00 11.44 6.84
N PRO A 395 49.17 10.93 7.31
CA PRO A 395 49.43 9.49 7.32
C PRO A 395 48.38 8.70 8.11
N VAL A 396 47.86 7.64 7.50
CA VAL A 396 46.96 6.63 8.07
C VAL A 396 47.56 5.24 7.87
N ILE A 397 47.15 4.28 8.69
CA ILE A 397 47.57 2.88 8.58
C ILE A 397 46.47 2.11 7.87
N ASN A 398 46.79 1.49 6.73
CA ASN A 398 45.90 0.60 5.99
C ASN A 398 46.60 -0.76 5.81
N ASN A 399 46.02 -1.82 6.37
CA ASN A 399 46.54 -3.20 6.30
C ASN A 399 48.05 -3.32 6.62
N GLY A 400 48.52 -2.63 7.66
CA GLY A 400 49.93 -2.68 8.08
C GLY A 400 50.88 -1.75 7.30
N ARG A 401 50.40 -1.00 6.31
CA ARG A 401 51.19 -0.01 5.55
C ARG A 401 50.71 1.42 5.82
N LEU A 402 51.63 2.37 5.78
CA LEU A 402 51.30 3.80 5.84
C LEU A 402 50.83 4.29 4.46
N THR A 403 49.70 4.98 4.42
CA THR A 403 49.20 5.72 3.25
C THR A 403 48.66 7.09 3.70
N THR A 404 48.18 7.94 2.79
CA THR A 404 47.65 9.26 3.12
C THR A 404 46.13 9.29 2.93
N ASP A 405 45.41 9.77 3.94
CA ASP A 405 43.97 10.00 3.87
C ASP A 405 43.55 11.17 4.78
N TYR A 406 42.34 11.69 4.58
CA TYR A 406 41.76 12.73 5.40
C TYR A 406 41.49 12.24 6.83
N GLY A 407 42.00 12.99 7.81
CA GLY A 407 41.87 12.60 9.21
C GLY A 407 42.96 11.64 9.71
N GLY A 408 44.11 11.57 9.05
CA GLY A 408 45.29 10.97 9.67
C GLY A 408 45.56 11.56 11.05
N GLY A 409 45.72 10.68 12.05
CA GLY A 409 45.90 11.04 13.47
C GLY A 409 44.69 10.83 14.39
N ILE A 410 43.47 10.63 13.88
CA ILE A 410 42.27 10.50 14.73
C ILE A 410 42.31 9.29 15.67
N SER A 411 43.02 8.21 15.32
CA SER A 411 43.22 7.08 16.23
C SER A 411 43.90 7.47 17.56
N GLN A 412 44.61 8.60 17.62
CA GLN A 412 45.12 9.16 18.88
C GLN A 412 43.97 9.57 19.81
N LEU A 413 42.99 10.31 19.29
CA LEU A 413 41.79 10.70 20.04
C LEU A 413 40.94 9.47 20.37
N SER A 414 40.79 8.54 19.43
CA SER A 414 40.04 7.29 19.66
C SER A 414 40.64 6.48 20.81
N THR A 415 41.95 6.23 20.81
CA THR A 415 42.64 5.56 21.91
C THR A 415 42.52 6.32 23.24
N THR A 416 42.57 7.66 23.21
CA THR A 416 42.38 8.47 24.43
C THR A 416 40.97 8.35 24.99
N THR A 417 39.96 8.40 24.10
CA THR A 417 38.54 8.25 24.43
C THR A 417 38.23 6.84 24.94
N PHE A 418 38.78 5.82 24.29
CA PHE A 418 38.67 4.42 24.72
C PHE A 418 39.18 4.24 26.13
N ASN A 419 40.32 4.84 26.48
CA ASN A 419 40.87 4.72 27.82
C ASN A 419 40.09 5.53 28.87
N ALA A 420 39.57 6.71 28.53
CA ALA A 420 38.61 7.40 29.39
C ALA A 420 37.35 6.56 29.64
N ALA A 421 36.80 5.92 28.60
CA ALA A 421 35.67 4.98 28.72
C ALA A 421 36.05 3.72 29.53
N PHE A 422 37.26 3.18 29.34
CA PHE A 422 37.78 2.05 30.10
C PHE A 422 37.83 2.39 31.60
N PHE A 423 38.31 3.56 31.99
CA PHE A 423 38.36 3.92 33.42
C PHE A 423 37.02 4.44 33.96
N SER A 424 36.05 4.83 33.13
CA SER A 424 34.73 5.30 33.61
C SER A 424 33.80 4.16 34.06
N GLY A 425 34.13 2.92 33.70
CA GLY A 425 33.35 1.75 34.07
C GLY A 425 32.19 1.42 33.13
N VAL A 426 32.03 2.14 32.01
CA VAL A 426 31.01 1.82 30.99
C VAL A 426 31.28 0.48 30.32
N LYS A 427 30.22 -0.16 29.80
CA LYS A 427 30.31 -1.34 28.94
C LYS A 427 30.88 -0.96 27.58
N ILE A 428 32.06 -1.48 27.26
CA ILE A 428 32.66 -1.36 25.92
C ILE A 428 31.97 -2.40 25.01
N ASP A 429 31.37 -1.93 23.92
CA ASP A 429 30.62 -2.78 22.98
C ASP A 429 31.46 -3.13 21.75
N GLU A 430 32.21 -2.15 21.21
CA GLU A 430 32.98 -2.30 19.98
C GLU A 430 34.27 -1.48 20.06
N TYR A 431 35.39 -2.11 19.75
CA TYR A 431 36.68 -1.45 19.54
C TYR A 431 37.57 -2.40 18.73
N LEU A 432 38.57 -1.83 18.05
CA LEU A 432 39.59 -2.60 17.33
C LEU A 432 40.96 -1.99 17.62
N ALA A 433 41.94 -2.80 18.00
CA ALA A 433 43.32 -2.33 18.12
C ALA A 433 43.98 -2.21 16.73
N HIS A 434 45.06 -1.43 16.62
CA HIS A 434 45.89 -1.52 15.40
C HIS A 434 46.50 -2.93 15.29
N SER A 435 46.84 -3.32 14.07
CA SER A 435 47.50 -4.59 13.78
C SER A 435 48.85 -4.73 14.47
N PHE A 436 49.64 -3.66 14.56
CA PHE A 436 50.96 -3.64 15.20
C PHE A 436 50.98 -2.67 16.38
N TYR A 437 51.87 -2.91 17.32
CA TYR A 437 51.96 -2.11 18.53
C TYR A 437 52.58 -0.73 18.27
N ILE A 438 51.88 0.32 18.70
CA ILE A 438 52.35 1.70 18.61
C ILE A 438 52.81 2.17 20.01
N SER A 439 54.12 2.42 20.15
CA SER A 439 54.78 2.67 21.45
C SER A 439 54.22 3.84 22.28
N ARG A 440 53.57 4.81 21.66
CA ARG A 440 52.91 5.94 22.36
C ARG A 440 51.57 5.58 23.01
N TYR A 441 51.06 4.36 22.79
CA TYR A 441 49.84 3.86 23.40
C TYR A 441 50.14 2.81 24.48
N PRO A 442 49.26 2.65 25.49
CA PRO A 442 49.39 1.56 26.44
C PRO A 442 49.14 0.22 25.73
N GLU A 443 50.05 -0.74 25.95
CA GLU A 443 49.91 -2.10 25.42
C GLU A 443 48.54 -2.72 25.77
N GLY A 444 47.83 -3.22 24.75
CA GLY A 444 46.54 -3.89 24.92
C GLY A 444 45.37 -2.98 25.29
N ARG A 445 45.57 -1.65 25.28
CA ARG A 445 44.50 -0.66 25.51
C ARG A 445 44.56 0.48 24.50
N GLU A 446 44.17 0.16 23.29
CA GLU A 446 44.03 1.11 22.20
C GLU A 446 42.78 0.82 21.36
N ALA A 447 42.34 1.85 20.62
CA ALA A 447 41.22 1.72 19.69
C ALA A 447 41.53 2.55 18.45
N THR A 448 41.72 1.90 17.31
CA THR A 448 41.76 2.56 16.01
C THR A 448 40.35 2.94 15.56
N ILE A 449 40.25 3.78 14.53
CA ILE A 449 38.99 4.23 13.97
C ILE A 449 39.15 4.51 12.48
N SER A 450 38.17 4.09 11.69
CA SER A 450 38.06 4.34 10.26
C SER A 450 36.60 4.54 9.90
N TRP A 451 36.29 5.54 9.07
CA TRP A 451 34.92 5.80 8.67
C TRP A 451 34.56 4.98 7.43
N PRO A 452 33.38 4.33 7.38
CA PRO A 452 32.40 4.18 8.45
C PRO A 452 32.62 2.93 9.33
N ASP A 453 33.48 2.00 8.90
CA ASP A 453 33.41 0.60 9.32
C ASP A 453 34.08 0.26 10.66
N VAL A 454 35.15 0.97 11.04
CA VAL A 454 35.87 0.72 12.30
C VAL A 454 35.51 1.81 13.29
N ASP A 455 34.71 1.47 14.29
CA ASP A 455 34.20 2.41 15.28
C ASP A 455 34.63 2.05 16.71
N GLN A 456 34.45 3.03 17.61
CA GLN A 456 34.58 2.86 19.04
C GLN A 456 33.21 3.11 19.67
N LYS A 457 32.57 2.04 20.15
CA LYS A 457 31.23 2.07 20.74
C LYS A 457 31.21 1.54 22.16
N TRP A 458 30.40 2.16 22.99
CA TRP A 458 30.16 1.74 24.36
C TRP A 458 28.78 2.19 24.82
N THR A 459 28.19 1.44 25.73
CA THR A 459 26.88 1.72 26.31
C THR A 459 27.07 2.28 27.72
N ASN A 460 26.41 3.40 28.02
CA ASN A 460 26.40 3.97 29.36
C ASN A 460 25.49 3.17 30.31
N ASP A 461 25.99 2.06 30.84
CA ASP A 461 25.30 1.20 31.80
C ASP A 461 25.48 1.65 33.27
N THR A 462 25.97 2.86 33.51
CA THR A 462 26.29 3.35 34.87
C THR A 462 25.08 3.86 35.66
N GLY A 463 23.95 4.10 34.99
CA GLY A 463 22.74 4.69 35.60
C GLY A 463 22.74 6.22 35.73
N TYR A 464 23.85 6.89 35.38
CA TYR A 464 23.97 8.35 35.39
C TYR A 464 24.44 8.89 34.04
N GLY A 465 24.19 10.16 33.73
CA GLY A 465 24.67 10.77 32.50
C GLY A 465 26.19 10.98 32.50
N ILE A 466 26.80 10.90 31.32
CA ILE A 466 28.22 11.20 31.10
C ILE A 466 28.33 12.42 30.17
N LEU A 467 29.10 13.42 30.57
CA LEU A 467 29.44 14.57 29.73
C LEU A 467 30.95 14.57 29.44
N ILE A 468 31.30 14.55 28.16
CA ILE A 468 32.67 14.36 27.69
C ILE A 468 33.32 15.72 27.48
N GLN A 469 34.44 15.96 28.16
CA GLN A 469 35.33 17.08 27.90
C GLN A 469 36.55 16.58 27.10
N SER A 470 36.92 17.30 26.04
CA SER A 470 38.11 16.96 25.25
C SER A 470 38.80 18.20 24.73
N PHE A 471 40.14 18.20 24.76
CA PHE A 471 40.94 19.28 24.23
C PHE A 471 42.35 18.80 23.86
N VAL A 472 43.00 19.56 22.97
CA VAL A 472 44.42 19.40 22.61
C VAL A 472 45.19 20.55 23.24
N SER A 473 46.32 20.24 23.88
CA SER A 473 47.24 21.23 24.44
C SER A 473 48.66 20.65 24.52
N ASN A 474 49.67 21.46 24.20
CA ASN A 474 51.10 21.15 24.38
C ASN A 474 51.52 19.74 23.89
N GLY A 475 51.15 19.36 22.66
CA GLY A 475 51.52 18.05 22.09
C GLY A 475 50.79 16.86 22.72
N SER A 476 49.62 17.09 23.34
CA SER A 476 48.81 16.05 23.95
C SER A 476 47.32 16.25 23.67
N VAL A 477 46.56 15.16 23.75
CA VAL A 477 45.10 15.18 23.75
C VAL A 477 44.61 14.56 25.04
N THR A 478 43.70 15.27 25.72
CA THR A 478 43.07 14.84 26.97
C THR A 478 41.59 14.62 26.74
N VAL A 479 41.06 13.52 27.28
CA VAL A 479 39.62 13.24 27.34
C VAL A 479 39.24 12.95 28.78
N THR A 480 38.24 13.66 29.27
CA THR A 480 37.73 13.57 30.64
C THR A 480 36.23 13.28 30.61
N PHE A 481 35.80 12.23 31.31
CA PHE A 481 34.38 11.90 31.46
C PHE A 481 33.89 12.44 32.80
N HIS A 482 32.96 13.38 32.73
CA HIS A 482 32.23 13.87 33.90
C HIS A 482 30.96 13.04 34.06
N GLY A 483 30.67 12.55 35.27
CA GLY A 483 29.52 11.70 35.56
C GLY A 483 29.25 11.60 37.06
N THR A 484 28.82 10.43 37.52
CA THR A 484 28.73 10.06 38.94
C THR A 484 29.56 8.81 39.15
N LYS A 485 30.45 8.79 40.13
CA LYS A 485 31.38 7.68 40.32
C LYS A 485 30.66 6.45 40.88
N VAL A 486 30.59 5.38 40.09
CA VAL A 486 29.99 4.09 40.49
C VAL A 486 31.03 3.02 40.75
N TRP A 487 32.16 3.08 40.04
CA TRP A 487 33.22 2.09 40.04
C TRP A 487 34.58 2.74 40.28
N ASP A 488 35.45 2.05 41.00
CA ASP A 488 36.90 2.26 40.98
C ASP A 488 37.52 1.23 40.03
N ILE A 489 38.05 1.68 38.89
CA ILE A 489 38.60 0.78 37.87
C ILE A 489 40.12 0.67 38.01
N GLU A 490 40.62 -0.55 38.10
CA GLU A 490 42.05 -0.86 38.02
C GLU A 490 42.37 -1.62 36.72
N ALA A 491 43.50 -1.28 36.09
CA ALA A 491 44.01 -1.96 34.91
C ALA A 491 45.28 -2.74 35.26
N VAL A 492 45.25 -4.07 35.11
CA VAL A 492 46.40 -4.95 35.35
C VAL A 492 46.84 -5.57 34.02
N LYS A 493 48.05 -5.21 33.57
CA LYS A 493 48.63 -5.73 32.33
C LYS A 493 49.39 -7.03 32.60
N GLY A 494 49.12 -8.06 31.80
CA GLY A 494 49.90 -9.30 31.81
C GLY A 494 51.26 -9.18 31.11
N PRO A 495 52.08 -10.25 31.16
CA PRO A 495 53.31 -10.33 30.37
C PRO A 495 52.99 -10.38 28.86
N ARG A 496 53.95 -9.96 28.03
CA ARG A 496 53.91 -10.22 26.59
C ARG A 496 54.08 -11.72 26.35
N ARG A 497 53.33 -12.28 25.41
CA ARG A 497 53.35 -13.70 25.02
C ARG A 497 53.48 -13.82 23.49
N ASN A 498 53.77 -15.02 22.99
CA ASN A 498 53.83 -15.31 21.54
C ASN A 498 54.62 -14.26 20.74
N ILE A 499 55.83 -13.96 21.21
CA ILE A 499 56.64 -12.86 20.69
C ILE A 499 57.18 -13.24 19.31
N VAL A 500 56.98 -12.37 18.32
CA VAL A 500 57.44 -12.56 16.93
C VAL A 500 58.35 -11.40 16.54
N GLN A 501 59.56 -11.70 16.08
CA GLN A 501 60.51 -10.68 15.64
C GLN A 501 60.17 -10.16 14.24
N PRO A 502 60.38 -8.85 13.99
CA PRO A 502 60.17 -8.26 12.67
C PRO A 502 61.24 -8.73 11.69
N ARG A 503 60.86 -8.81 10.42
CA ARG A 503 61.75 -9.11 9.29
C ARG A 503 62.32 -7.82 8.72
N THR A 504 63.32 -7.96 7.85
CA THR A 504 63.82 -6.86 7.03
C THR A 504 63.37 -7.04 5.59
N ILE A 505 62.75 -6.01 5.03
CA ILE A 505 62.22 -5.94 3.67
C ILE A 505 62.93 -4.79 2.95
N VAL A 506 63.39 -5.05 1.74
CA VAL A 506 63.85 -4.03 0.79
C VAL A 506 62.76 -3.89 -0.27
N ASP A 507 62.25 -2.68 -0.47
CA ASP A 507 61.18 -2.39 -1.42
C ASP A 507 61.67 -1.29 -2.39
N ASP A 508 61.61 -1.59 -3.68
CA ASP A 508 62.06 -0.75 -4.79
C ASP A 508 60.88 -0.08 -5.51
N LYS A 509 59.68 -0.07 -4.93
CA LYS A 509 58.51 0.55 -5.55
C LYS A 509 58.48 2.07 -5.34
N PRO A 510 57.96 2.84 -6.32
CA PRO A 510 57.84 4.31 -6.25
C PRO A 510 56.92 4.83 -5.14
N GLY A 511 56.11 3.98 -4.51
CA GLY A 511 55.23 4.35 -3.38
C GLY A 511 55.69 3.80 -2.03
N CYS A 512 56.93 3.33 -1.91
CA CYS A 512 57.46 2.79 -0.67
C CYS A 512 57.51 3.86 0.43
N VAL A 513 57.17 3.46 1.67
CA VAL A 513 57.32 4.28 2.87
C VAL A 513 58.20 3.51 3.86
N THR A 514 59.24 4.16 4.36
CA THR A 514 60.16 3.54 5.33
C THR A 514 59.45 3.18 6.63
N GLN A 515 59.71 1.99 7.18
CA GLN A 515 59.11 1.50 8.42
C GLN A 515 60.17 1.11 9.45
N THR A 516 59.97 1.52 10.70
CA THR A 516 60.84 1.16 11.82
C THR A 516 60.36 -0.16 12.43
N PRO A 517 61.24 -1.14 12.69
CA PRO A 517 60.80 -2.44 13.16
C PRO A 517 60.21 -2.39 14.57
N SER A 518 59.13 -3.13 14.80
CA SER A 518 58.51 -3.35 16.11
C SER A 518 58.17 -4.83 16.29
N THR A 519 58.43 -5.37 17.49
CA THR A 519 58.16 -6.78 17.79
C THR A 519 56.66 -7.03 17.93
N GLY A 520 56.16 -8.11 17.31
CA GLY A 520 54.81 -8.61 17.50
C GLY A 520 54.68 -9.42 18.79
N PHE A 521 53.51 -9.41 19.42
CA PHE A 521 53.23 -10.15 20.66
C PHE A 521 51.73 -10.16 20.98
N ASP A 522 51.33 -11.09 21.84
CA ASP A 522 50.04 -11.09 22.52
C ASP A 522 50.14 -10.45 23.89
N VAL A 523 49.13 -9.66 24.27
CA VAL A 523 49.00 -9.11 25.61
C VAL A 523 47.55 -9.20 26.08
N THR A 524 47.36 -9.45 27.38
CA THR A 524 46.05 -9.41 28.01
C THR A 524 46.05 -8.38 29.14
N VAL A 525 45.02 -7.54 29.18
CA VAL A 525 44.80 -6.54 30.23
C VAL A 525 43.51 -6.87 30.97
N SER A 526 43.61 -7.02 32.29
CA SER A 526 42.47 -7.20 33.18
C SER A 526 41.96 -5.83 33.65
N ARG A 527 40.66 -5.57 33.42
CA ARG A 527 39.90 -4.43 33.93
C ARG A 527 39.12 -4.89 35.17
N ILE A 528 39.58 -4.48 36.34
CA ILE A 528 39.02 -4.87 37.63
C ILE A 528 38.10 -3.75 38.10
N PHE A 529 36.84 -4.09 38.37
CA PHE A 529 35.84 -3.18 38.91
C PHE A 529 35.79 -3.34 40.42
N LYS A 530 36.14 -2.29 41.13
CA LYS A 530 36.04 -2.22 42.59
C LYS A 530 34.91 -1.29 43.02
N LYS A 531 34.31 -1.60 44.16
CA LYS A 531 33.34 -0.75 44.85
C LYS A 531 33.62 -0.80 46.34
N ALA A 532 33.84 0.37 46.97
CA ALA A 532 34.26 0.45 48.37
C ALA A 532 35.47 -0.45 48.69
N GLY A 533 36.48 -0.46 47.80
CA GLY A 533 37.72 -1.24 47.95
C GLY A 533 37.63 -2.73 47.63
N LYS A 534 36.42 -3.29 47.44
CA LYS A 534 36.23 -4.71 47.11
C LYS A 534 36.07 -4.93 45.61
N THR A 535 36.72 -5.96 45.07
CA THR A 535 36.52 -6.40 43.67
C THR A 535 35.12 -6.97 43.51
N VAL A 536 34.37 -6.43 42.54
CA VAL A 536 33.00 -6.84 42.21
C VAL A 536 32.96 -7.67 40.94
N ARG A 537 33.71 -7.26 39.91
CA ARG A 537 33.83 -8.00 38.65
C ARG A 537 35.17 -7.72 37.98
N THR A 538 35.60 -8.64 37.12
CA THR A 538 36.77 -8.47 36.27
C THR A 538 36.37 -8.77 34.83
N SER A 539 36.89 -8.00 33.89
CA SER A 539 36.81 -8.27 32.45
C SER A 539 38.21 -8.24 31.85
N THR A 540 38.45 -9.00 30.79
CA THR A 540 39.76 -9.10 30.16
C THR A 540 39.71 -8.62 28.72
N PHE A 541 40.81 -7.99 28.29
CA PHE A 541 41.01 -7.46 26.95
C PHE A 541 42.28 -8.11 26.40
N SER A 542 42.15 -8.93 25.38
CA SER A 542 43.29 -9.59 24.73
C SER A 542 43.54 -8.95 23.37
N THR A 543 44.80 -8.62 23.09
CA THR A 543 45.21 -8.00 21.84
C THR A 543 46.37 -8.79 21.25
N HIS A 544 46.27 -9.11 19.97
CA HIS A 544 47.33 -9.69 19.16
C HIS A 544 47.95 -8.59 18.31
N TYR A 545 49.25 -8.36 18.48
CA TYR A 545 50.03 -7.46 17.65
C TYR A 545 50.93 -8.26 16.72
N ILE A 546 50.80 -8.03 15.41
CA ILE A 546 51.76 -8.51 14.42
C ILE A 546 53.05 -7.67 14.50
N PRO A 547 54.22 -8.23 14.13
CA PRO A 547 55.43 -7.42 14.01
C PRO A 547 55.28 -6.37 12.91
N GLU A 548 55.86 -5.19 13.13
CA GLU A 548 56.08 -4.20 12.09
C GLU A 548 57.45 -4.49 11.48
N ASP A 549 57.48 -4.93 10.23
CA ASP A 549 58.74 -5.25 9.54
C ASP A 549 59.56 -3.98 9.28
N LYS A 550 60.89 -4.10 9.30
CA LYS A 550 61.77 -3.03 8.83
C LYS A 550 61.66 -2.93 7.31
N VAL A 551 61.12 -1.83 6.79
CA VAL A 551 61.07 -1.57 5.34
C VAL A 551 62.10 -0.52 4.99
N THR A 552 63.04 -0.87 4.10
CA THR A 552 64.01 0.06 3.51
C THR A 552 63.63 0.31 2.06
N CYS A 553 63.30 1.56 1.73
CA CYS A 553 62.95 1.96 0.37
C CYS A 553 64.21 2.26 -0.45
N THR A 554 64.27 1.74 -1.67
CA THR A 554 65.42 1.92 -2.59
C THR A 554 65.08 2.67 -3.87
N HIS A 555 63.80 2.95 -4.11
CA HIS A 555 63.36 3.72 -5.27
C HIS A 555 63.67 5.22 -5.12
N PRO A 556 64.13 5.92 -6.17
CA PRO A 556 64.41 7.36 -6.13
C PRO A 556 63.19 8.22 -5.75
N ASP A 557 62.00 7.78 -6.13
CA ASP A 557 60.73 8.47 -5.85
C ASP A 557 60.00 7.97 -4.58
N ALA A 558 60.66 7.19 -3.72
CA ALA A 558 60.06 6.74 -2.46
C ALA A 558 59.86 7.90 -1.46
N ASN A 559 58.82 7.79 -0.60
CA ASN A 559 58.42 8.82 0.37
C ASN A 559 59.09 8.68 1.74
#